data_AF-F4MZ41-F1
#
_entry.id   AF-F4MZ41-F1
#
_cell.length_a   1.000
_cell.length_b   1.000
_cell.length_c   1.000
_cell.angle_alpha   90.00
_cell.angle_beta   90.00
_cell.angle_gamma   90.00
#
_symmetry.space_group_name_H-M   'P 1'
#
loop_
_entity.id
_entity.type
_entity.pdbx_description
1 polymer ?
#
loop_
_entity_poly.entity_id
_entity_poly.type
_entity_poly.pdbx_seq_one_letter_code
_entity_poly.pdbx_strand_id
1 'polypeptide(L)'
;MLATITDYKQKISLIQNSGIQFLDFALKPEFDSELPNKFVRKSANGPLLRLNYHEHNGKYSLMVPGAAPEIVKPEFSFPLEQSLKLLNKIWLPLPFLRFNPPRSFVNGPDNWARVQILVLDSPDQDGNTLRVTLAFDTKVYAEGHANEYLAPNENDIKTGLSFALAYHNEELAEFLDLTWVDGWLREVFIQQASEQEERTARHISASLREFEYQAHYLNLLELLGSQMGVPEIKINTSTLQEPAVNVDLILDVGNSHTCGIWWKTVATKVMV
;
A
#
# COMPACT_ATOMS: atom_id res chain seq x y z
N MET A 1 -16.87 8.75 14.09
CA MET A 1 -15.74 9.36 14.82
C MET A 1 -14.48 8.85 14.15
N LEU A 2 -13.61 9.72 13.63
CA LEU A 2 -12.36 9.30 12.98
C LEU A 2 -11.34 8.87 14.04
N ALA A 3 -10.46 7.92 13.73
CA ALA A 3 -9.38 7.53 14.63
C ALA A 3 -8.42 8.70 14.89
N THR A 4 -7.81 8.76 16.07
CA THR A 4 -6.78 9.75 16.39
C THR A 4 -5.50 9.42 15.61
N ILE A 5 -4.95 10.40 14.90
CA ILE A 5 -3.72 10.21 14.11
C ILE A 5 -2.50 10.27 15.03
N THR A 6 -1.57 9.34 14.81
CA THR A 6 -0.29 9.29 15.54
C THR A 6 0.79 9.89 14.65
N ASP A 7 1.66 10.71 15.25
CA ASP A 7 2.87 11.17 14.57
C ASP A 7 3.92 10.04 14.58
N TYR A 8 4.13 9.46 13.40
CA TYR A 8 4.96 8.29 13.22
C TYR A 8 6.42 8.66 12.98
N LYS A 9 7.34 8.07 13.75
CA LYS A 9 8.78 8.18 13.50
C LYS A 9 9.15 7.48 12.20
N GLN A 10 10.28 7.87 11.60
CA GLN A 10 10.83 7.25 10.37
C GLN A 10 10.97 5.72 10.43
N LYS A 11 11.11 5.14 11.63
CA LYS A 11 11.11 3.68 11.85
C LYS A 11 10.15 3.32 12.97
N ILE A 12 9.37 2.26 12.74
CA ILE A 12 8.40 1.71 13.70
C ILE A 12 8.67 0.23 13.91
N SER A 13 8.43 -0.23 15.13
CA SER A 13 8.48 -1.65 15.48
C SER A 13 7.08 -2.21 15.64
N LEU A 14 6.81 -3.31 14.93
CA LEU A 14 5.62 -4.15 15.12
C LEU A 14 6.02 -5.40 15.91
N ILE A 15 5.09 -5.91 16.73
CA ILE A 15 5.29 -7.14 17.49
C ILE A 15 4.93 -8.38 16.67
N GLN A 16 5.85 -9.35 16.54
CA GLN A 16 5.55 -10.61 15.84
C GLN A 16 4.41 -11.41 16.47
N ASN A 17 3.70 -12.18 15.64
CA ASN A 17 2.65 -13.13 16.04
C ASN A 17 1.55 -12.50 16.91
N SER A 18 1.22 -11.23 16.66
CA SER A 18 0.19 -10.49 17.40
C SER A 18 -1.09 -10.27 16.57
N GLY A 19 -1.18 -10.90 15.39
CA GLY A 19 -2.27 -10.70 14.43
C GLY A 19 -2.01 -9.51 13.52
N ILE A 20 -3.06 -8.75 13.22
CA ILE A 20 -2.99 -7.59 12.33
C ILE A 20 -2.76 -6.32 13.16
N GLN A 21 -1.72 -5.57 12.81
CA GLN A 21 -1.46 -4.23 13.36
C GLN A 21 -1.74 -3.16 12.30
N PHE A 22 -2.29 -2.02 12.74
CA PHE A 22 -2.69 -0.93 11.87
C PHE A 22 -1.84 0.31 12.09
N LEU A 23 -1.59 1.05 11.01
CA LEU A 23 -1.05 2.40 11.05
C LEU A 23 -1.99 3.35 10.31
N ASP A 24 -2.44 4.39 11.00
CA ASP A 24 -3.41 5.35 10.47
C ASP A 24 -2.76 6.70 10.20
N PHE A 25 -2.93 7.18 8.98
CA PHE A 25 -2.40 8.45 8.50
C PHE A 25 -3.55 9.35 8.05
N ALA A 26 -3.28 10.65 8.07
CA ALA A 26 -4.10 11.65 7.42
C ALA A 26 -3.20 12.56 6.59
N LEU A 27 -3.67 12.93 5.41
CA LEU A 27 -2.98 13.87 4.55
C LEU A 27 -3.98 14.68 3.72
N LYS A 28 -3.53 15.85 3.28
CA LYS A 28 -4.15 16.63 2.22
C LYS A 28 -3.30 16.44 0.96
N PRO A 29 -3.73 15.60 -0.01
CA PRO A 29 -2.95 15.37 -1.20
C PRO A 29 -2.72 16.66 -1.99
N GLU A 30 -1.49 16.83 -2.46
CA GLU A 30 -1.18 17.85 -3.46
C GLU A 30 -1.56 17.32 -4.84
N PHE A 31 -2.46 18.03 -5.50
CA PHE A 31 -2.93 17.72 -6.85
C PHE A 31 -2.33 18.72 -7.84
N ASP A 32 -1.84 18.22 -8.96
CA ASP A 32 -1.58 19.05 -10.14
C ASP A 32 -2.62 18.70 -11.21
N SER A 33 -3.66 19.53 -11.28
CA SER A 33 -4.75 19.36 -12.24
C SER A 33 -4.32 19.63 -13.68
N GLU A 34 -3.25 20.39 -13.89
CA GLU A 34 -2.72 20.73 -15.21
C GLU A 34 -1.75 19.65 -15.73
N LEU A 35 -1.09 18.93 -14.83
CA LEU A 35 -0.12 17.87 -15.14
C LEU A 35 -0.51 16.54 -14.48
N PRO A 36 -1.55 15.86 -14.99
CA PRO A 36 -1.91 14.53 -14.51
C PRO A 36 -0.75 13.55 -14.73
N ASN A 37 -0.64 12.59 -13.81
CA ASN A 37 0.40 11.56 -13.84
C ASN A 37 0.42 10.83 -15.19
N LYS A 38 1.63 10.65 -15.72
CA LYS A 38 1.88 10.10 -17.06
C LYS A 38 2.56 8.75 -16.99
N PHE A 39 2.25 7.92 -17.97
CA PHE A 39 2.68 6.54 -18.00
C PHE A 39 3.10 6.08 -19.39
N VAL A 40 3.93 5.03 -19.41
CA VAL A 40 4.36 4.31 -20.62
C VAL A 40 4.37 2.82 -20.34
N ARG A 41 4.15 1.98 -21.35
CA ARG A 41 4.31 0.53 -21.19
C ARG A 41 5.77 0.14 -21.37
N LYS A 42 6.27 -0.73 -20.50
CA LYS A 42 7.62 -1.29 -20.65
C LYS A 42 7.77 -2.12 -21.92
N SER A 43 6.73 -2.87 -22.28
CA SER A 43 6.62 -3.67 -23.49
C SER A 43 5.13 -3.93 -23.79
N ALA A 44 4.81 -4.59 -24.93
CA ALA A 44 3.42 -4.84 -25.32
C ALA A 44 2.58 -5.56 -24.23
N ASN A 45 3.22 -6.44 -23.45
CA ASN A 45 2.60 -7.19 -22.35
C ASN A 45 3.26 -6.90 -20.99
N GLY A 46 4.15 -5.91 -20.94
CA GLY A 46 4.88 -5.57 -19.72
C GLY A 46 4.10 -4.62 -18.82
N PRO A 47 4.52 -4.45 -17.56
CA PRO A 47 3.86 -3.55 -16.63
C PRO A 47 3.93 -2.10 -17.12
N LEU A 48 2.97 -1.31 -16.64
CA LEU A 48 2.98 0.12 -16.80
C LEU A 48 4.10 0.75 -15.95
N LEU A 49 4.79 1.76 -16.49
CA LEU A 49 5.82 2.52 -15.80
C LEU A 49 5.35 3.97 -15.63
N ARG A 50 5.53 4.51 -14.43
CA ARG A 50 5.27 5.93 -14.14
C ARG A 50 6.41 6.79 -14.64
N LEU A 51 6.09 7.94 -15.24
CA LEU A 51 7.07 8.91 -15.72
C LEU A 51 7.29 10.03 -14.71
N ASN A 52 8.54 10.48 -14.59
CA ASN A 52 8.89 11.68 -13.83
C ASN A 52 8.80 12.91 -14.72
N TYR A 53 8.14 13.95 -14.23
CA TYR A 53 8.04 15.24 -14.91
C TYR A 53 9.19 16.16 -14.51
N HIS A 54 9.76 16.85 -15.49
CA HIS A 54 10.85 17.81 -15.30
C HIS A 54 10.40 19.23 -15.67
N GLU A 55 10.06 20.05 -14.67
CA GLU A 55 9.57 21.42 -14.89
C GLU A 55 10.53 22.27 -15.73
N HIS A 56 11.83 22.12 -15.53
CA HIS A 56 12.86 22.95 -16.17
C HIS A 56 12.87 22.84 -17.71
N ASN A 57 12.38 21.74 -18.28
CA ASN A 57 12.37 21.52 -19.73
C ASN A 57 11.01 20.99 -20.26
N GLY A 58 10.02 20.79 -19.39
CA GLY A 58 8.70 20.29 -19.73
C GLY A 58 8.68 18.84 -20.25
N LYS A 59 9.72 18.04 -20.00
CA LYS A 59 9.85 16.67 -20.51
C LYS A 59 9.53 15.64 -19.44
N TYR A 60 9.23 14.44 -19.92
CA TYR A 60 9.03 13.26 -19.11
C TYR A 60 10.22 12.31 -19.25
N SER A 61 10.58 11.64 -18.16
CA SER A 61 11.67 10.66 -18.17
C SER A 61 11.36 9.40 -17.37
N LEU A 62 11.99 8.30 -17.77
CA LEU A 62 12.17 7.12 -16.93
C LEU A 62 13.52 7.18 -16.22
N MET A 63 13.50 6.90 -14.92
CA MET A 63 14.75 6.65 -14.19
C MET A 63 15.23 5.25 -14.55
N VAL A 64 16.53 5.15 -14.87
CA VAL A 64 17.18 3.88 -15.15
C VAL A 64 18.28 3.68 -14.10
N PRO A 65 18.20 2.63 -13.28
CA PRO A 65 19.23 2.37 -12.27
C PRO A 65 20.63 2.31 -12.88
N GLY A 66 21.55 3.14 -12.39
CA GLY A 66 22.94 3.17 -12.85
C GLY A 66 23.16 3.84 -14.22
N ALA A 67 22.14 4.47 -14.80
CA ALA A 67 22.25 5.19 -16.07
C ALA A 67 21.58 6.58 -16.02
N ALA A 68 21.80 7.38 -17.06
CA ALA A 68 21.13 8.67 -17.20
C ALA A 68 19.61 8.45 -17.44
N PRO A 69 18.74 9.35 -16.94
CA PRO A 69 17.30 9.27 -17.21
C PRO A 69 17.02 9.25 -18.71
N GLU A 70 16.15 8.32 -19.13
CA GLU A 70 15.72 8.22 -20.51
C GLU A 70 14.54 9.16 -20.75
N ILE A 71 14.63 10.07 -21.71
CA ILE A 71 13.51 10.94 -22.08
C ILE A 71 12.51 10.15 -22.89
N VAL A 72 11.26 10.11 -22.43
CA VAL A 72 10.19 9.29 -23.02
C VAL A 72 8.95 10.14 -23.25
N LYS A 73 8.23 9.87 -24.35
CA LYS A 73 6.93 10.48 -24.59
C LYS A 73 5.84 9.68 -23.84
N PRO A 74 4.96 10.34 -23.06
CA PRO A 74 3.82 9.67 -22.44
C PRO A 74 2.93 8.94 -23.44
N GLU A 75 2.53 7.71 -23.11
CA GLU A 75 1.48 6.97 -23.82
C GLU A 75 0.11 7.21 -23.18
N PHE A 76 0.06 7.23 -21.84
CA PHE A 76 -1.18 7.33 -21.07
C PHE A 76 -1.10 8.42 -20.01
N SER A 77 -2.27 8.87 -19.55
CA SER A 77 -2.43 9.98 -18.62
C SER A 77 -3.65 9.74 -17.75
N PHE A 78 -3.45 9.57 -16.45
CA PHE A 78 -4.54 9.32 -15.51
C PHE A 78 -4.38 10.20 -14.26
N PRO A 79 -5.35 11.05 -13.92
CA PRO A 79 -5.27 11.93 -12.76
C PRO A 79 -5.34 11.16 -11.44
N LEU A 80 -4.71 11.71 -10.40
CA LEU A 80 -4.72 11.11 -9.06
C LEU A 80 -6.14 11.11 -8.48
N GLU A 81 -6.91 12.15 -8.73
CA GLU A 81 -8.29 12.33 -8.27
C GLU A 81 -9.20 11.19 -8.73
N GLN A 82 -9.08 10.78 -10.00
CA GLN A 82 -9.82 9.63 -10.53
C GLN A 82 -9.40 8.35 -9.82
N SER A 83 -8.11 8.19 -9.57
CA SER A 83 -7.55 7.02 -8.87
C SER A 83 -8.09 6.95 -7.44
N LEU A 84 -8.12 8.08 -6.71
CA LEU A 84 -8.69 8.16 -5.37
C LEU A 84 -10.20 7.87 -5.36
N LYS A 85 -10.95 8.31 -6.39
CA LYS A 85 -12.37 7.99 -6.52
C LYS A 85 -12.59 6.49 -6.72
N LEU A 86 -11.87 5.87 -7.65
CA LEU A 86 -12.02 4.45 -7.99
C LEU A 86 -11.53 3.52 -6.88
N LEU A 87 -10.55 3.92 -6.09
CA LEU A 87 -9.95 3.07 -5.05
C LEU A 87 -10.47 3.39 -3.63
N ASN A 88 -11.44 4.30 -3.49
CA ASN A 88 -11.98 4.73 -2.21
C ASN A 88 -12.63 3.56 -1.44
N LYS A 89 -12.28 3.40 -0.15
CA LYS A 89 -12.79 2.39 0.78
C LYS A 89 -12.51 0.93 0.38
N ILE A 90 -11.56 0.69 -0.53
CA ILE A 90 -11.17 -0.65 -0.98
C ILE A 90 -9.82 -1.02 -0.35
N TRP A 91 -9.73 -2.23 0.19
CA TRP A 91 -8.45 -2.80 0.61
C TRP A 91 -7.66 -3.30 -0.59
N LEU A 92 -6.41 -2.88 -0.69
CA LEU A 92 -5.51 -3.22 -1.78
C LEU A 92 -4.23 -3.88 -1.26
N PRO A 93 -3.60 -4.76 -2.07
CA PRO A 93 -2.25 -5.23 -1.79
C PRO A 93 -1.28 -4.04 -1.63
N LEU A 94 -0.29 -4.19 -0.76
CA LEU A 94 0.72 -3.16 -0.51
C LEU A 94 2.12 -3.78 -0.55
N PRO A 95 3.05 -3.29 -1.40
CA PRO A 95 4.36 -3.88 -1.60
C PRO A 95 5.33 -3.42 -0.51
N PHE A 96 5.14 -3.94 0.70
CA PHE A 96 6.08 -3.76 1.79
C PHE A 96 7.14 -4.86 1.72
N LEU A 97 8.28 -4.54 1.15
CA LEU A 97 9.31 -5.51 0.82
C LEU A 97 10.48 -5.42 1.80
N ARG A 98 11.29 -6.49 1.87
CA ARG A 98 12.55 -6.52 2.60
C ARG A 98 13.46 -5.39 2.12
N PHE A 99 13.98 -4.61 3.07
CA PHE A 99 14.68 -3.37 2.79
C PHE A 99 16.08 -3.34 3.40
N ASN A 100 17.06 -3.03 2.56
CA ASN A 100 18.44 -2.76 2.92
C ASN A 100 18.79 -1.29 2.58
N PRO A 101 19.26 -0.50 3.55
CA PRO A 101 19.72 0.86 3.28
C PRO A 101 20.86 0.90 2.23
N PRO A 102 20.97 1.95 1.40
CA PRO A 102 20.17 3.18 1.43
C PRO A 102 18.81 3.09 0.72
N ARG A 103 18.65 2.23 -0.30
CA ARG A 103 17.36 1.91 -0.95
C ARG A 103 17.47 0.67 -1.84
N SER A 104 17.76 -0.47 -1.24
CA SER A 104 17.80 -1.76 -1.93
C SER A 104 16.70 -2.65 -1.39
N PHE A 105 15.90 -3.20 -2.30
CA PHE A 105 14.81 -4.11 -1.97
C PHE A 105 15.17 -5.54 -2.33
N VAL A 106 14.70 -6.47 -1.51
CA VAL A 106 14.72 -7.91 -1.78
C VAL A 106 13.27 -8.37 -1.82
N ASN A 107 12.97 -9.32 -2.71
CA ASN A 107 11.60 -9.77 -2.91
C ASN A 107 10.99 -10.39 -1.65
N GLY A 108 9.67 -10.27 -1.58
CA GLY A 108 8.86 -10.62 -0.45
C GLY A 108 9.07 -9.73 0.78
N PRO A 109 8.21 -9.90 1.80
CA PRO A 109 7.10 -10.83 1.79
C PRO A 109 5.95 -10.36 0.90
N ASP A 110 5.38 -11.26 0.12
CA ASP A 110 4.46 -10.87 -0.95
C ASP A 110 3.04 -10.59 -0.43
N ASN A 111 2.67 -11.13 0.73
CA ASN A 111 1.27 -11.14 1.17
C ASN A 111 1.10 -10.90 2.68
N TRP A 112 1.64 -9.78 3.18
CA TRP A 112 1.52 -9.43 4.60
C TRP A 112 1.04 -8.00 4.86
N ALA A 113 1.05 -7.13 3.85
CA ALA A 113 0.65 -5.74 4.01
C ALA A 113 -0.55 -5.38 3.09
N ARG A 114 -1.39 -4.46 3.58
CA ARG A 114 -2.56 -3.92 2.89
C ARG A 114 -2.70 -2.43 3.13
N VAL A 115 -3.36 -1.74 2.20
CA VAL A 115 -3.76 -0.34 2.37
C VAL A 115 -5.24 -0.16 2.05
N GLN A 116 -5.90 0.71 2.80
CA GLN A 116 -7.19 1.28 2.45
C GLN A 116 -7.09 2.79 2.50
N ILE A 117 -7.67 3.45 1.50
CA ILE A 117 -7.86 4.90 1.49
C ILE A 117 -9.31 5.26 1.76
N LEU A 118 -9.53 6.39 2.42
CA LEU A 118 -10.85 6.97 2.64
C LEU A 118 -10.79 8.47 2.30
N VAL A 119 -11.41 8.83 1.19
CA VAL A 119 -11.65 10.22 0.82
C VAL A 119 -12.77 10.77 1.71
N LEU A 120 -12.49 11.90 2.38
CA LEU A 120 -13.44 12.53 3.30
C LEU A 120 -14.38 13.46 2.53
N ASP A 121 -15.67 13.44 2.88
CA ASP A 121 -16.68 14.34 2.30
C ASP A 121 -16.41 15.81 2.67
N SER A 122 -15.77 16.04 3.82
CA SER A 122 -15.31 17.34 4.28
C SER A 122 -13.95 17.18 4.98
N PRO A 123 -13.05 18.18 4.92
CA PRO A 123 -11.77 18.10 5.60
C PRO A 123 -11.92 17.83 7.11
N ASP A 124 -10.96 17.12 7.69
CA ASP A 124 -10.91 16.95 9.15
C ASP A 124 -10.47 18.25 9.85
N GLN A 125 -10.32 18.19 11.19
CA GLN A 125 -9.99 19.36 12.00
C GLN A 125 -8.64 19.99 11.64
N ASP A 126 -7.73 19.19 11.08
CA ASP A 126 -6.39 19.61 10.65
C ASP A 126 -6.35 19.96 9.16
N GLY A 127 -7.50 19.92 8.47
CA GLY A 127 -7.64 20.24 7.05
C GLY A 127 -7.27 19.10 6.10
N ASN A 128 -7.06 17.88 6.61
CA ASN A 128 -6.78 16.71 5.77
C ASN A 128 -8.04 16.26 5.05
N THR A 129 -7.89 15.79 3.82
CA THR A 129 -9.01 15.32 2.98
C THR A 129 -8.97 13.82 2.72
N LEU A 130 -7.88 13.16 3.11
CA LEU A 130 -7.66 11.74 2.93
C LEU A 130 -7.25 11.08 4.24
N ARG A 131 -7.85 9.93 4.53
CA ARG A 131 -7.41 9.01 5.58
C ARG A 131 -6.82 7.78 4.92
N VAL A 132 -5.71 7.30 5.44
CA VAL A 132 -5.03 6.10 4.93
C VAL A 132 -4.78 5.16 6.08
N THR A 133 -5.21 3.92 5.95
CA THR A 133 -4.93 2.87 6.92
C THR A 133 -4.06 1.82 6.27
N LEU A 134 -2.88 1.59 6.85
CA LEU A 134 -2.02 0.46 6.51
C LEU A 134 -2.30 -0.66 7.50
N ALA A 135 -2.36 -1.90 7.02
CA ALA A 135 -2.56 -3.08 7.85
C ALA A 135 -1.46 -4.11 7.58
N PHE A 136 -0.89 -4.66 8.65
CA PHE A 136 0.23 -5.61 8.59
C PHE A 136 -0.12 -6.88 9.36
N ASP A 137 -0.15 -8.01 8.66
CA ASP A 137 -0.17 -9.33 9.28
C ASP A 137 1.22 -9.64 9.84
N THR A 138 1.32 -9.70 11.16
CA THR A 138 2.58 -9.92 11.86
C THR A 138 2.91 -11.40 12.07
N LYS A 139 2.20 -12.31 11.39
CA LYS A 139 2.52 -13.73 11.41
C LYS A 139 3.92 -13.97 10.87
N VAL A 140 4.71 -14.71 11.64
CA VAL A 140 6.08 -15.07 11.26
C VAL A 140 6.17 -16.54 10.92
N TYR A 141 6.78 -16.84 9.78
CA TYR A 141 7.04 -18.22 9.37
C TYR A 141 8.44 -18.69 9.79
N ALA A 142 8.52 -19.97 10.15
CA ALA A 142 9.79 -20.64 10.40
C ALA A 142 10.61 -20.74 9.11
N GLU A 143 11.93 -20.85 9.25
CA GLU A 143 12.84 -21.06 8.13
C GLU A 143 12.53 -22.39 7.42
N GLY A 144 12.46 -22.38 6.08
CA GLY A 144 12.10 -23.55 5.28
C GLY A 144 10.60 -23.85 5.24
N HIS A 145 9.75 -22.94 5.73
CA HIS A 145 8.30 -23.08 5.59
C HIS A 145 7.91 -22.99 4.11
N ALA A 146 6.99 -23.86 3.66
CA ALA A 146 6.60 -23.96 2.25
C ALA A 146 6.12 -22.64 1.61
N ASN A 147 5.64 -21.71 2.45
CA ASN A 147 5.12 -20.40 2.05
C ASN A 147 5.93 -19.23 2.64
N GLU A 148 7.22 -19.41 2.94
CA GLU A 148 8.09 -18.39 3.57
C GLU A 148 8.23 -17.07 2.78
N TYR A 149 7.86 -17.05 1.50
CA TYR A 149 7.83 -15.85 0.67
C TYR A 149 6.58 -14.98 0.89
N LEU A 150 5.50 -15.53 1.47
CA LEU A 150 4.24 -14.79 1.66
C LEU A 150 4.23 -13.89 2.90
N ALA A 151 5.00 -14.24 3.94
CA ALA A 151 5.02 -13.54 5.22
C ALA A 151 6.46 -13.32 5.71
N PRO A 152 6.70 -12.37 6.63
CA PRO A 152 7.98 -12.26 7.31
C PRO A 152 8.40 -13.60 7.92
N ASN A 153 9.71 -13.88 7.93
CA ASN A 153 10.23 -15.13 8.47
C ASN A 153 11.19 -14.91 9.66
N GLU A 154 11.53 -15.99 10.36
CA GLU A 154 12.42 -15.93 11.52
C GLU A 154 13.80 -15.34 11.19
N ASN A 155 14.32 -15.56 9.99
CA ASN A 155 15.62 -15.02 9.59
C ASN A 155 15.57 -13.50 9.43
N ASP A 156 14.48 -12.94 8.90
CA ASP A 156 14.26 -11.49 8.81
C ASP A 156 14.37 -10.83 10.20
N ILE A 157 13.80 -11.47 11.21
CA ILE A 157 13.79 -10.97 12.59
C ILE A 157 15.16 -11.15 13.26
N LYS A 158 15.76 -12.33 13.13
CA LYS A 158 17.09 -12.63 13.70
C LYS A 158 18.16 -11.67 13.18
N THR A 159 18.10 -11.32 11.90
CA THR A 159 19.04 -10.38 11.27
C THR A 159 18.69 -8.91 11.52
N GLY A 160 17.54 -8.60 12.11
CA GLY A 160 17.09 -7.24 12.39
C GLY A 160 16.76 -6.44 11.13
N LEU A 161 16.39 -7.15 10.05
CA LEU A 161 16.03 -6.60 8.76
C LEU A 161 14.80 -5.69 8.88
N SER A 162 14.75 -4.64 8.05
CA SER A 162 13.61 -3.71 7.98
C SER A 162 12.81 -4.00 6.73
N PHE A 163 11.56 -3.54 6.72
CA PHE A 163 10.67 -3.58 5.58
C PHE A 163 10.25 -2.16 5.23
N ALA A 164 10.09 -1.85 3.95
CA ALA A 164 9.68 -0.53 3.51
C ALA A 164 8.73 -0.62 2.32
N LEU A 165 7.96 0.44 2.09
CA LEU A 165 7.11 0.57 0.92
C LEU A 165 7.99 0.70 -0.35
N ALA A 166 7.86 -0.26 -1.26
CA ALA A 166 8.33 -0.15 -2.63
C ALA A 166 7.31 0.64 -3.46
N TYR A 167 7.77 1.62 -4.24
CA TYR A 167 6.87 2.41 -5.09
C TYR A 167 7.52 2.96 -6.36
N HIS A 168 8.82 2.75 -6.56
CA HIS A 168 9.46 3.07 -7.82
C HIS A 168 9.33 1.92 -8.84
N ASN A 169 9.39 2.26 -10.12
CA ASN A 169 9.17 1.32 -11.23
C ASN A 169 10.08 0.07 -11.15
N GLU A 170 11.34 0.24 -10.79
CA GLU A 170 12.34 -0.84 -10.66
C GLU A 170 12.09 -1.76 -9.46
N GLU A 171 11.38 -1.27 -8.45
CA GLU A 171 11.07 -2.00 -7.21
C GLU A 171 9.81 -2.84 -7.36
N LEU A 172 8.93 -2.49 -8.31
CA LEU A 172 7.56 -3.03 -8.41
C LEU A 172 7.39 -4.16 -9.43
N ALA A 173 8.37 -4.38 -10.33
CA ALA A 173 8.19 -5.27 -11.47
C ALA A 173 7.73 -6.67 -11.06
N GLU A 174 8.42 -7.31 -10.11
CA GLU A 174 8.07 -8.66 -9.66
C GLU A 174 6.75 -8.70 -8.90
N PHE A 175 6.46 -7.68 -8.09
CA PHE A 175 5.23 -7.61 -7.32
C PHE A 175 3.99 -7.48 -8.22
N LEU A 176 4.08 -6.69 -9.28
CA LEU A 176 3.00 -6.52 -10.25
C LEU A 176 2.81 -7.76 -11.15
N ASP A 177 3.86 -8.56 -11.32
CA ASP A 177 3.81 -9.83 -12.08
C ASP A 177 3.18 -10.98 -11.26
N LEU A 178 2.94 -10.80 -9.96
CA LEU A 178 2.20 -11.76 -9.15
C LEU A 178 0.75 -11.88 -9.66
N THR A 179 0.37 -13.07 -10.11
CA THR A 179 -0.94 -13.32 -10.74
C THR A 179 -2.12 -12.92 -9.87
N TRP A 180 -2.01 -13.09 -8.55
CA TRP A 180 -3.06 -12.70 -7.61
C TRP A 180 -3.15 -11.17 -7.45
N VAL A 181 -2.04 -10.44 -7.57
CA VAL A 181 -2.02 -8.96 -7.54
C VAL A 181 -2.67 -8.43 -8.80
N ASP A 182 -2.21 -8.88 -9.99
CA ASP A 182 -2.80 -8.45 -11.26
C ASP A 182 -4.30 -8.78 -11.32
N GLY A 183 -4.69 -9.98 -10.91
CA GLY A 183 -6.09 -10.40 -10.83
C GLY A 183 -6.92 -9.49 -9.92
N TRP A 184 -6.46 -9.23 -8.69
CA TRP A 184 -7.14 -8.36 -7.73
C TRP A 184 -7.34 -6.95 -8.31
N LEU A 185 -6.28 -6.34 -8.86
CA LEU A 185 -6.35 -4.98 -9.39
C LEU A 185 -7.31 -4.88 -10.58
N ARG A 186 -7.35 -5.90 -11.45
CA ARG A 186 -8.32 -5.98 -12.55
C ARG A 186 -9.76 -6.08 -12.03
N GLU A 187 -10.02 -6.96 -11.07
CA GLU A 187 -11.35 -7.15 -10.49
C GLU A 187 -11.87 -5.87 -9.86
N VAL A 188 -11.04 -5.21 -9.03
CA VAL A 188 -11.37 -3.91 -8.43
C VAL A 188 -11.70 -2.89 -9.51
N PHE A 189 -10.86 -2.76 -10.54
CA PHE A 189 -11.11 -1.80 -11.61
C PHE A 189 -12.39 -2.10 -12.39
N ILE A 190 -12.64 -3.36 -12.76
CA ILE A 190 -13.86 -3.76 -13.49
C ILE A 190 -15.10 -3.37 -12.68
N GLN A 191 -15.11 -3.69 -11.39
CA GLN A 191 -16.23 -3.37 -10.52
C GLN A 191 -16.42 -1.86 -10.39
N GLN A 192 -15.35 -1.11 -10.08
CA GLN A 192 -15.44 0.32 -9.79
C GLN A 192 -15.70 1.16 -11.05
N ALA A 193 -15.10 0.81 -12.19
CA ALA A 193 -15.41 1.47 -13.45
C ALA A 193 -16.86 1.22 -13.89
N SER A 194 -17.44 0.07 -13.57
CA SER A 194 -18.84 -0.23 -13.84
C SER A 194 -19.79 0.52 -12.88
N GLU A 195 -19.49 0.50 -11.57
CA GLU A 195 -20.39 1.02 -10.53
C GLU A 195 -20.30 2.56 -10.35
N GLN A 196 -19.09 3.12 -10.39
CA GLN A 196 -18.83 4.53 -10.05
C GLN A 196 -18.77 5.46 -11.27
N GLU A 197 -18.51 4.90 -12.44
CA GLU A 197 -18.34 5.63 -13.69
C GLU A 197 -19.27 5.12 -14.81
N GLU A 198 -20.10 4.11 -14.53
CA GLU A 198 -21.10 3.57 -15.46
C GLU A 198 -20.51 3.18 -16.82
N ARG A 199 -19.23 2.76 -16.85
CA ARG A 199 -18.57 2.39 -18.11
C ARG A 199 -19.17 1.11 -18.67
N THR A 200 -19.44 1.11 -19.97
CA THR A 200 -19.88 -0.10 -20.68
C THR A 200 -18.79 -1.18 -20.66
N ALA A 201 -19.18 -2.46 -20.75
CA ALA A 201 -18.24 -3.58 -20.83
C ALA A 201 -17.22 -3.45 -21.97
N ARG A 202 -17.61 -2.81 -23.09
CA ARG A 202 -16.71 -2.52 -24.22
C ARG A 202 -15.63 -1.51 -23.84
N HIS A 203 -15.98 -0.45 -23.12
CA HIS A 203 -15.02 0.55 -22.64
C HIS A 203 -14.10 -0.04 -21.57
N ILE A 204 -14.63 -0.79 -20.61
CA ILE A 204 -13.83 -1.49 -19.60
C ILE A 204 -12.81 -2.43 -20.27
N SER A 205 -13.25 -3.20 -21.28
CA SER A 205 -12.34 -4.09 -22.03
C SER A 205 -11.23 -3.34 -22.77
N ALA A 206 -11.48 -2.10 -23.23
CA ALA A 206 -10.46 -1.26 -23.84
C ALA A 206 -9.45 -0.76 -22.79
N SER A 207 -9.96 -0.21 -21.67
CA SER A 207 -9.15 0.23 -20.52
C SER A 207 -8.24 -0.86 -19.95
N LEU A 208 -8.74 -2.10 -19.88
CA LEU A 208 -7.94 -3.24 -19.42
C LEU A 208 -6.76 -3.58 -20.34
N ARG A 209 -6.87 -3.32 -21.65
CA ARG A 209 -5.77 -3.49 -22.62
C ARG A 209 -4.73 -2.38 -22.54
N GLU A 210 -5.14 -1.23 -22.01
CA GLU A 210 -4.29 -0.05 -21.77
C GLU A 210 -3.67 -0.06 -20.38
N PHE A 211 -3.92 -1.10 -19.57
CA PHE A 211 -3.41 -1.23 -18.20
C PHE A 211 -3.83 -0.08 -17.26
N GLU A 212 -5.01 0.52 -17.50
CA GLU A 212 -5.53 1.63 -16.68
C GLU A 212 -5.65 1.27 -15.20
N TYR A 213 -6.02 0.02 -14.89
CA TYR A 213 -6.08 -0.50 -13.53
C TYR A 213 -4.72 -0.44 -12.81
N GLN A 214 -3.60 -0.69 -13.50
CA GLN A 214 -2.27 -0.53 -12.95
C GLN A 214 -1.93 0.96 -12.75
N ALA A 215 -2.34 1.84 -13.67
CA ALA A 215 -2.10 3.27 -13.54
C ALA A 215 -2.69 3.85 -12.25
N HIS A 216 -3.93 3.50 -11.93
CA HIS A 216 -4.59 3.93 -10.69
C HIS A 216 -3.87 3.41 -9.44
N TYR A 217 -3.40 2.16 -9.48
CA TYR A 217 -2.64 1.58 -8.39
C TYR A 217 -1.26 2.25 -8.22
N LEU A 218 -0.55 2.52 -9.31
CA LEU A 218 0.73 3.24 -9.28
C LEU A 218 0.59 4.68 -8.78
N ASN A 219 -0.49 5.37 -9.15
CA ASN A 219 -0.82 6.68 -8.60
C ASN A 219 -0.98 6.64 -7.08
N LEU A 220 -1.64 5.60 -6.55
CA LEU A 220 -1.79 5.42 -5.12
C LEU A 220 -0.42 5.16 -4.46
N LEU A 221 0.39 4.25 -4.98
CA LEU A 221 1.71 3.96 -4.41
C LEU A 221 2.63 5.19 -4.39
N GLU A 222 2.62 5.98 -5.46
CA GLU A 222 3.36 7.24 -5.51
C GLU A 222 2.87 8.23 -4.44
N LEU A 223 1.55 8.39 -4.26
CA LEU A 223 1.00 9.26 -3.23
C LEU A 223 1.50 8.85 -1.84
N LEU A 224 1.47 7.55 -1.53
CA LEU A 224 1.94 7.01 -0.26
C LEU A 224 3.44 7.26 -0.08
N GLY A 225 4.25 6.94 -1.09
CA GLY A 225 5.70 7.05 -1.04
C GLY A 225 6.24 8.48 -1.00
N SER A 226 5.61 9.40 -1.74
CA SER A 226 6.11 10.77 -1.93
C SER A 226 5.51 11.80 -0.97
N GLN A 227 4.25 11.66 -0.55
CA GLN A 227 3.57 12.68 0.25
C GLN A 227 3.26 12.25 1.69
N MET A 228 3.16 10.94 1.98
CA MET A 228 2.77 10.47 3.32
C MET A 228 3.96 10.21 4.26
N GLY A 229 5.17 10.01 3.72
CA GLY A 229 6.35 9.70 4.52
C GLY A 229 6.24 8.35 5.25
N VAL A 230 5.85 7.30 4.51
CA VAL A 230 5.63 5.96 5.07
C VAL A 230 6.88 5.45 5.81
N PRO A 231 6.77 5.06 7.09
CA PRO A 231 7.92 4.65 7.88
C PRO A 231 8.45 3.26 7.50
N GLU A 232 9.73 3.03 7.76
CA GLU A 232 10.29 1.67 7.75
C GLU A 232 9.71 0.86 8.92
N ILE A 233 9.41 -0.41 8.67
CA ILE A 233 8.88 -1.33 9.65
C ILE A 233 9.95 -2.33 10.07
N LYS A 234 10.11 -2.53 11.38
CA LYS A 234 10.84 -3.66 11.95
C LYS A 234 9.88 -4.56 12.69
N ILE A 235 10.13 -5.86 12.65
CA ILE A 235 9.37 -6.82 13.46
C ILE A 235 10.23 -7.25 14.64
N ASN A 236 9.74 -7.00 15.85
CA ASN A 236 10.40 -7.36 17.10
C ASN A 236 9.72 -8.54 17.76
N THR A 237 10.50 -9.31 18.51
CA THR A 237 9.98 -10.30 19.46
C THR A 237 9.31 -9.58 20.63
N SER A 238 8.16 -10.07 21.08
CA SER A 238 7.56 -9.58 22.32
C SER A 238 8.53 -9.82 23.47
N THR A 239 8.77 -8.78 24.27
CA THR A 239 9.63 -8.87 25.45
C THR A 239 8.80 -8.65 26.72
N LEU A 240 9.39 -8.90 27.89
CA LEU A 240 8.76 -8.54 29.16
C LEU A 240 8.52 -7.02 29.31
N GLN A 241 9.27 -6.19 28.58
CA GLN A 241 9.14 -4.73 28.59
C GLN A 241 8.16 -4.23 27.50
N GLU A 242 8.04 -4.97 26.39
CA GLU A 242 7.07 -4.74 25.31
C GLU A 242 6.26 -6.02 25.07
N PRO A 243 5.38 -6.42 26.01
CA PRO A 243 4.63 -7.66 25.88
C PRO A 243 3.54 -7.51 24.82
N ALA A 244 3.31 -8.56 24.03
CA ALA A 244 2.11 -8.66 23.22
C ALA A 244 0.89 -8.58 24.14
N VAL A 245 -0.03 -7.66 23.85
CA VAL A 245 -1.25 -7.50 24.63
C VAL A 245 -2.31 -8.43 24.06
N ASN A 246 -2.62 -9.50 24.78
CA ASN A 246 -3.75 -10.35 24.42
C ASN A 246 -5.05 -9.57 24.56
N VAL A 247 -5.77 -9.50 23.46
CA VAL A 247 -7.06 -8.81 23.31
C VAL A 247 -8.00 -9.76 22.61
N ASP A 248 -9.22 -9.83 23.11
CA ASP A 248 -10.29 -10.61 22.47
C ASP A 248 -11.00 -9.67 21.48
N LEU A 249 -11.03 -10.07 20.20
CA LEU A 249 -11.79 -9.39 19.15
C LEU A 249 -13.12 -10.11 18.98
N ILE A 250 -14.21 -9.42 19.32
CA ILE A 250 -15.55 -9.85 18.96
C ILE A 250 -15.92 -9.09 17.69
N LEU A 251 -16.15 -9.84 16.63
CA LEU A 251 -16.47 -9.31 15.31
C LEU A 251 -17.89 -9.74 14.95
N ASP A 252 -18.81 -8.79 14.99
CA ASP A 252 -20.19 -8.97 14.58
C ASP A 252 -20.30 -8.64 13.09
N VAL A 253 -20.47 -9.67 12.26
CA VAL A 253 -20.60 -9.54 10.80
C VAL A 253 -22.08 -9.57 10.42
N GLY A 254 -22.68 -8.38 10.23
CA GLY A 254 -24.03 -8.23 9.69
C GLY A 254 -24.04 -7.83 8.21
N ASN A 255 -25.14 -8.11 7.51
CA ASN A 255 -25.34 -7.84 6.07
C ASN A 255 -25.17 -6.36 5.62
N SER A 256 -25.06 -5.42 6.56
CA SER A 256 -24.98 -3.97 6.24
C SER A 256 -23.97 -3.21 7.09
N HIS A 257 -23.53 -3.78 8.22
CA HIS A 257 -22.54 -3.18 9.11
C HIS A 257 -21.78 -4.30 9.83
N THR A 258 -20.46 -4.20 9.82
CA THR A 258 -19.57 -5.04 10.63
C THR A 258 -19.08 -4.21 11.81
N CYS A 259 -19.26 -4.70 13.04
CA CYS A 259 -18.75 -4.05 14.26
C CYS A 259 -17.65 -4.92 14.87
N GLY A 260 -16.53 -4.29 15.25
CA GLY A 260 -15.45 -4.94 15.99
C GLY A 260 -15.31 -4.30 17.36
N ILE A 261 -15.43 -5.10 18.43
CA ILE A 261 -15.15 -4.68 19.80
C ILE A 261 -13.90 -5.39 20.28
N TRP A 262 -12.97 -4.63 20.84
CA TRP A 262 -11.74 -5.14 21.44
C TRP A 262 -11.85 -5.00 22.95
N TRP A 263 -11.68 -6.11 23.68
CA TRP A 263 -11.55 -6.05 25.14
C TRP A 263 -10.21 -6.63 25.56
N LYS A 264 -9.50 -5.89 26.41
CA LYS A 264 -8.31 -6.39 27.09
C LYS A 264 -8.75 -7.05 28.39
N THR A 265 -8.58 -8.35 28.50
CA THR A 265 -8.80 -9.06 29.77
C THR A 265 -7.62 -8.76 30.71
N VAL A 266 -7.82 -7.84 31.66
CA VAL A 266 -6.84 -7.57 32.71
C VAL A 266 -7.09 -8.57 33.84
N ALA A 267 -6.32 -9.66 33.89
CA ALA A 267 -6.35 -10.58 35.00
C ALA A 267 -5.93 -9.85 36.27
N THR A 268 -6.91 -9.49 37.11
CA THR A 268 -6.64 -8.95 38.43
C THR A 268 -6.22 -10.14 39.28
N LYS A 269 -4.94 -10.22 39.67
CA LYS A 269 -4.50 -11.18 40.69
C LYS A 269 -5.27 -10.85 41.96
N VAL A 270 -6.29 -11.65 42.28
CA VAL A 270 -6.82 -11.72 43.64
C VAL A 270 -5.72 -12.39 44.46
N MET A 271 -5.01 -11.60 45.26
CA MET A 271 -4.14 -12.16 46.31
C MET A 271 -5.08 -12.84 47.31
N VAL A 272 -4.97 -14.16 47.42
CA VAL A 272 -5.50 -14.95 48.53
C VAL A 272 -4.36 -15.17 49.52
#